data_AF-D4JFG8-F1
#
_entry.id   AF-D4JFG8-F1
#
_cell.length_a   1.000
_cell.length_b   1.000
_cell.length_c   1.000
_cell.angle_alpha   90.00
_cell.angle_beta   90.00
_cell.angle_gamma   90.00
#
_symmetry.space_group_name_H-M   'P 1'
#
loop_
_entity.id
_entity.type
_entity.pdbx_description
1 polymer ?
#
loop_
_entity_poly.entity_id
_entity_poly.type
_entity_poly.pdbx_seq_one_letter_code
_entity_poly.pdbx_strand_id
1 'polypeptide(L)'
;MDSNKAYRIVSCGKKSTRRDYSKVSGKLELPNLVEIQTDSFKWFTRQGIQEVFEEIYPIENYGKNIKLNFIRYHFDEPKYNAEQSMYRECNYAAPLYAEMELEITDPETGELVTKNEEVYLGDFPLMTETGTFIINGAERVIVSQIVRSPGALFF
;
A
#
# COMPACT_ATOMS: atom_id res chain seq x y z
N MET A 1 45.05 -31.51 20.79
CA MET A 1 45.25 -30.33 21.65
C MET A 1 45.06 -29.12 20.78
N ASP A 2 43.93 -28.44 20.94
CA ASP A 2 43.56 -27.09 20.49
C ASP A 2 42.03 -27.14 20.31
N SER A 3 41.20 -26.39 21.00
CA SER A 3 41.36 -25.38 22.05
C SER A 3 39.92 -25.13 22.51
N ASN A 4 39.69 -25.05 23.82
CA ASN A 4 38.39 -24.72 24.42
C ASN A 4 38.06 -23.24 24.12
N LYS A 5 37.80 -22.92 22.85
CA LYS A 5 37.63 -21.54 22.36
C LYS A 5 36.27 -21.03 22.77
N ALA A 6 36.25 -19.99 23.60
CA ALA A 6 35.05 -19.31 24.09
C ALA A 6 34.30 -18.51 23.00
N TYR A 7 34.61 -18.70 21.71
CA TYR A 7 34.05 -17.96 20.59
C TYR A 7 33.95 -18.83 19.34
N ARG A 8 32.99 -18.49 18.48
CA ARG A 8 32.85 -19.01 17.11
C ARG A 8 33.23 -17.93 16.10
N ILE A 9 33.69 -18.32 14.91
CA ILE A 9 33.98 -17.37 13.82
C ILE A 9 32.74 -17.30 12.93
N VAL A 10 32.19 -16.10 12.73
CA VAL A 10 31.04 -15.83 11.88
C VAL A 10 31.51 -15.01 10.68
N SER A 11 31.08 -15.40 9.48
CA SER A 11 31.33 -14.62 8.27
C SER A 11 30.40 -13.39 8.24
N CYS A 12 30.97 -12.22 8.02
CA CYS A 12 30.23 -10.96 7.90
C CYS A 12 30.38 -10.44 6.46
N GLY A 13 29.43 -10.82 5.60
CA GLY A 13 29.48 -10.53 4.17
C GLY A 13 30.62 -11.29 3.46
N LYS A 14 31.01 -10.82 2.28
CA LYS A 14 31.94 -11.56 1.40
C LYS A 14 33.41 -11.50 1.81
N LYS A 15 33.84 -10.51 2.59
CA LYS A 15 35.27 -10.19 2.80
C LYS A 15 35.76 -10.25 4.25
N SER A 16 34.87 -10.37 5.23
CA SER A 16 35.23 -10.23 6.63
C SER A 16 34.75 -11.40 7.49
N THR A 17 35.49 -11.68 8.56
CA THR A 17 35.11 -12.66 9.58
C THR A 17 35.19 -12.01 10.96
N ARG A 18 34.24 -12.33 11.83
CA ARG A 18 34.13 -11.78 13.18
C ARG A 18 34.12 -12.90 14.21
N ARG A 19 34.83 -12.71 15.31
CA ARG A 19 34.71 -13.60 16.48
C ARG A 19 33.43 -13.24 17.23
N ASP A 20 32.56 -14.23 17.38
CA ASP A 20 31.30 -14.15 18.09
C ASP A 20 31.41 -14.95 19.40
N TYR A 21 31.25 -14.25 20.52
CA TYR A 21 31.33 -14.80 21.88
C TYR A 21 29.94 -15.07 22.49
N SER A 22 28.86 -15.01 21.69
CA SER A 22 27.49 -15.26 22.16
C SER A 22 27.34 -16.69 22.68
N LYS A 23 26.79 -16.81 23.89
CA LYS A 23 26.54 -18.10 24.56
C LYS A 23 25.18 -18.68 24.22
N VAL A 24 24.24 -17.83 23.81
CA VAL A 24 22.89 -18.18 23.38
C VAL A 24 22.74 -17.70 21.95
N SER A 25 22.55 -18.61 21.00
CA SER A 25 22.19 -18.25 19.63
C SER A 25 20.68 -18.39 19.48
N GLY A 26 19.95 -17.27 19.47
CA GLY A 26 18.60 -17.27 18.92
C GLY A 26 18.69 -17.67 17.44
N LYS A 27 17.98 -18.72 17.03
CA LYS A 27 17.91 -19.17 15.63
C LYS A 27 16.90 -18.37 14.80
N LEU A 28 16.47 -17.21 15.28
CA LEU A 28 15.56 -16.36 14.53
C LEU A 28 16.38 -15.54 13.54
N GLU A 29 16.09 -15.73 12.25
CA GLU A 29 16.65 -14.87 11.22
C GLU A 29 16.12 -13.44 11.39
N LEU A 30 16.95 -12.46 11.04
CA LEU A 30 16.52 -11.07 11.08
C LEU A 30 15.43 -10.88 10.02
N PRO A 31 14.24 -10.37 10.40
CA PRO A 31 13.20 -10.05 9.43
C PRO A 31 13.64 -8.87 8.56
N ASN A 32 12.85 -8.59 7.52
CA ASN A 32 13.09 -7.41 6.71
C ASN A 32 12.74 -6.17 7.53
N LEU A 33 13.71 -5.32 7.81
CA LEU A 33 13.54 -4.18 8.72
C LEU A 33 12.60 -3.09 8.19
N VAL A 34 12.27 -3.11 6.89
CA VAL A 34 11.30 -2.20 6.27
C VAL A 34 9.96 -2.88 5.97
N GLU A 35 9.78 -4.14 6.36
CA GLU A 35 8.59 -4.94 6.01
C GLU A 35 7.29 -4.31 6.49
N ILE A 36 7.32 -3.65 7.66
CA ILE A 36 6.14 -2.96 8.21
C ILE A 36 5.59 -1.92 7.22
N GLN A 37 6.47 -1.16 6.55
CA GLN A 37 6.05 -0.14 5.58
C GLN A 37 5.59 -0.79 4.29
N THR A 38 6.40 -1.71 3.74
CA THR A 38 6.11 -2.32 2.45
C THR A 38 4.87 -3.20 2.48
N ASP A 39 4.68 -3.97 3.55
CA ASP A 39 3.54 -4.88 3.69
C ASP A 39 2.25 -4.12 3.93
N SER A 40 2.28 -3.07 4.77
CA SER A 40 1.11 -2.21 4.99
C SER A 40 0.65 -1.55 3.69
N PHE A 41 1.57 -1.01 2.89
CA PHE A 41 1.21 -0.36 1.63
C PHE A 41 0.77 -1.36 0.56
N LYS A 42 1.39 -2.54 0.52
CA LYS A 42 0.99 -3.64 -0.37
C LYS A 42 -0.41 -4.17 -0.03
N TRP A 43 -0.74 -4.27 1.25
CA TRP A 43 -2.11 -4.59 1.68
C TRP A 43 -3.09 -3.49 1.26
N PHE A 44 -2.76 -2.22 1.53
CA PHE A 44 -3.62 -1.09 1.20
C PHE A 44 -3.94 -1.04 -0.31
N THR A 45 -2.92 -1.16 -1.16
CA THR A 45 -3.07 -1.09 -2.63
C THR A 45 -3.74 -2.31 -3.26
N ARG A 46 -3.85 -3.44 -2.55
CA ARG A 46 -4.46 -4.68 -3.06
C ARG A 46 -5.84 -4.99 -2.48
N GLN A 47 -6.08 -4.56 -1.25
CA GLN A 47 -7.29 -4.90 -0.48
C GLN A 47 -7.92 -3.64 0.12
N GLY A 48 -7.13 -2.79 0.79
CA GLY A 48 -7.67 -1.61 1.47
C GLY A 48 -8.45 -0.66 0.56
N ILE A 49 -7.98 -0.41 -0.67
CA ILE A 49 -8.71 0.44 -1.64
C ILE A 49 -10.05 -0.20 -2.03
N GLN A 50 -10.07 -1.51 -2.30
CA GLN A 50 -11.28 -2.25 -2.63
C GLN A 50 -12.30 -2.16 -1.49
N GLU A 51 -11.86 -2.43 -0.25
CA GLU A 51 -12.70 -2.38 0.96
C GLU A 51 -13.37 -1.00 1.12
N VAL A 52 -12.63 0.09 0.88
CA VAL A 52 -13.17 1.45 0.95
C VAL A 52 -14.23 1.69 -0.12
N PHE A 53 -14.04 1.20 -1.34
CA PHE A 53 -15.06 1.32 -2.38
C PHE A 53 -16.30 0.48 -2.05
N GLU A 54 -16.13 -0.74 -1.56
CA GLU A 54 -17.25 -1.62 -1.15
C GLU A 54 -18.04 -1.07 0.04
N GLU A 55 -17.42 -0.28 0.92
CA GLU A 55 -18.12 0.39 2.02
C GLU A 55 -19.01 1.55 1.53
N ILE A 56 -18.56 2.28 0.50
CA ILE A 56 -19.25 3.47 -0.01
C ILE A 56 -20.33 3.12 -1.03
N TYR A 57 -20.10 2.10 -1.86
CA TYR A 57 -20.95 1.75 -2.98
C TYR A 57 -21.86 0.54 -2.68
N PRO A 58 -23.09 0.51 -3.21
CA PRO A 58 -23.64 1.44 -4.18
C PRO A 58 -24.15 2.76 -3.58
N ILE A 59 -24.04 3.84 -4.35
CA ILE A 59 -24.63 5.15 -4.02
C ILE A 59 -25.96 5.28 -4.78
N GLU A 60 -27.04 5.54 -4.04
CA GLU A 60 -28.38 5.71 -4.61
C GLU A 60 -28.87 7.15 -4.44
N ASN A 61 -29.63 7.64 -5.42
CA ASN A 61 -30.31 8.93 -5.28
C ASN A 61 -31.58 8.80 -4.39
N TYR A 62 -32.15 9.94 -3.98
CA TYR A 62 -33.35 9.95 -3.13
C TYR A 62 -34.55 9.19 -3.74
N GLY A 63 -34.70 9.25 -5.07
CA GLY A 63 -35.78 8.57 -5.80
C GLY A 63 -35.56 7.07 -6.00
N LYS A 64 -34.40 6.52 -5.61
CA LYS A 64 -33.96 5.14 -5.86
C LYS A 64 -34.04 4.69 -7.32
N ASN A 65 -34.04 5.64 -8.24
CA ASN A 65 -34.11 5.38 -9.68
C ASN A 65 -32.76 5.61 -10.38
N ILE A 66 -31.77 6.14 -9.64
CA ILE A 66 -30.38 6.24 -10.11
C ILE A 66 -29.50 5.56 -9.06
N LYS A 67 -28.69 4.62 -9.52
CA LYS A 67 -27.75 3.88 -8.69
C LYS A 67 -26.38 3.86 -9.36
N LEU A 68 -25.35 4.23 -8.60
CA LEU A 68 -23.97 4.18 -9.02
C LEU A 68 -23.29 3.01 -8.31
N ASN A 69 -22.78 2.06 -9.08
CA ASN A 69 -22.06 0.89 -8.63
C ASN A 69 -20.56 1.05 -8.92
N PHE A 70 -19.75 0.49 -8.04
CA PHE A 70 -18.31 0.32 -8.28
C PHE A 70 -18.07 -1.12 -8.73
N ILE A 71 -17.32 -1.30 -9.83
CA ILE A 71 -16.98 -2.62 -10.36
C ILE A 71 -15.58 -3.03 -9.92
N ARG A 72 -14.58 -2.21 -10.25
CA ARG A 72 -13.16 -2.48 -9.94
C ARG A 72 -12.33 -1.21 -10.08
N TYR A 73 -11.12 -1.23 -9.54
CA TYR A 73 -10.10 -0.21 -9.80
C TYR A 73 -8.84 -0.83 -10.40
N HIS A 74 -8.03 0.00 -11.05
CA HIS A 74 -6.68 -0.37 -11.44
C HIS A 74 -5.76 0.85 -11.44
N PHE A 75 -4.46 0.59 -11.34
CA PHE A 75 -3.42 1.58 -11.52
C PHE A 75 -2.82 1.44 -12.90
N ASP A 76 -2.65 2.56 -13.58
CA ASP A 76 -1.87 2.64 -14.80
C ASP A 76 -0.37 2.77 -14.50
N GLU A 77 0.46 2.71 -15.54
CA GLU A 77 1.90 2.86 -15.36
C GLU A 77 2.27 4.28 -14.88
N PRO A 78 3.18 4.41 -13.91
CA PRO A 78 3.67 5.71 -13.49
C PRO A 78 4.42 6.39 -14.63
N LYS A 79 4.15 7.68 -14.82
CA LYS A 79 4.76 8.48 -15.90
C LYS A 79 6.29 8.50 -15.88
N TYR A 80 6.87 8.41 -14.68
CA TYR A 80 8.29 8.40 -14.42
C TYR A 80 8.61 7.35 -13.36
N ASN A 81 9.81 6.78 -13.42
CA ASN A 81 10.32 5.95 -12.33
C ASN A 81 10.79 6.83 -11.14
N ALA A 82 11.11 6.19 -10.02
CA ALA A 82 11.55 6.87 -8.80
C ALA A 82 12.71 7.87 -9.03
N GLU A 83 13.78 7.44 -9.70
CA GLU A 83 14.95 8.29 -9.96
C GLU A 83 14.62 9.50 -10.85
N GLN A 84 13.80 9.29 -11.88
CA GLN A 84 13.35 10.34 -12.77
C GLN A 84 12.44 11.35 -12.05
N SER A 85 11.55 10.88 -11.18
CA SER A 85 10.69 11.75 -10.37
C SER A 85 11.50 12.64 -9.43
N MET A 86 12.56 12.09 -8.82
CA MET A 86 13.51 12.89 -8.02
C MET A 86 14.18 13.98 -8.85
N TYR A 87 14.75 13.62 -10.01
CA TYR A 87 15.44 14.58 -10.89
C TYR A 87 14.51 15.68 -11.44
N ARG A 88 13.25 15.34 -11.72
CA ARG A 88 12.25 16.24 -12.30
C ARG A 88 11.46 17.04 -11.27
N GLU A 89 11.78 16.90 -9.98
CA GLU A 89 11.08 17.56 -8.88
C GLU A 89 9.56 17.29 -8.87
N CYS A 90 9.15 16.09 -9.28
CA CYS A 90 7.75 15.69 -9.34
C CYS A 90 7.45 14.48 -8.44
N ASN A 91 6.18 14.08 -8.37
CA ASN A 91 5.77 12.92 -7.59
C ASN A 91 6.09 11.62 -8.33
N TYR A 92 6.49 10.58 -7.59
CA TYR A 92 6.43 9.21 -8.09
C TYR A 92 5.02 8.67 -7.84
N ALA A 93 4.19 8.68 -8.89
CA ALA A 93 2.77 8.36 -8.79
C ALA A 93 2.26 7.68 -10.07
N ALA A 94 1.22 6.87 -9.90
CA ALA A 94 0.50 6.20 -10.96
C ALA A 94 -0.96 6.70 -11.04
N PRO A 95 -1.52 6.91 -12.25
CA PRO A 95 -2.94 7.21 -12.40
C PRO A 95 -3.80 6.09 -11.81
N LEU A 96 -4.80 6.45 -11.00
CA LEU A 96 -5.80 5.52 -10.47
C LEU A 96 -7.11 5.70 -11.24
N TYR A 97 -7.62 4.61 -11.79
CA TYR A 97 -8.89 4.54 -12.49
C TYR A 97 -9.85 3.60 -11.78
N ALA A 98 -11.13 3.93 -11.79
CA ALA A 98 -12.21 3.07 -11.32
C ALA A 98 -13.25 2.85 -12.43
N GLU A 99 -13.61 1.60 -12.66
CA GLU A 99 -14.71 1.22 -13.54
C GLU A 99 -16.01 1.31 -12.73
N MET A 100 -16.88 2.19 -13.19
CA MET A 100 -18.14 2.52 -12.53
C MET A 100 -19.31 2.16 -13.45
N GLU A 101 -20.40 1.69 -12.84
CA GLU A 101 -21.63 1.37 -13.54
C GLU A 101 -22.77 2.25 -13.02
N LEU A 102 -23.40 2.99 -13.92
CA LEU A 102 -24.55 3.83 -13.63
C LEU A 102 -25.82 3.15 -14.14
N GLU A 103 -26.69 2.76 -13.22
CA GLU A 103 -28.03 2.25 -13.46
C GLU A 103 -29.05 3.39 -13.36
N ILE A 104 -29.85 3.58 -14.40
CA ILE A 104 -30.95 4.55 -14.45
C ILE A 104 -32.24 3.79 -14.75
N THR A 105 -33.19 3.83 -13.82
CA THR A 105 -34.54 3.31 -14.01
C THR A 105 -35.48 4.46 -14.34
N ASP A 106 -36.19 4.34 -15.47
CA ASP A 106 -37.25 5.28 -15.83
C ASP A 106 -38.48 5.06 -14.91
N PRO A 107 -38.92 6.07 -14.14
CA PRO A 107 -40.06 5.95 -13.25
C PRO A 107 -41.40 5.67 -13.95
N GLU A 108 -41.55 6.05 -15.23
CA GLU A 108 -42.80 5.92 -15.97
C GLU A 108 -42.89 4.58 -16.71
N THR A 109 -41.79 4.17 -17.35
CA THR A 109 -41.76 2.95 -18.18
C THR A 109 -41.21 1.73 -17.44
N GLY A 110 -40.46 1.93 -16.35
CA GLY A 110 -39.75 0.88 -15.64
C GLY A 110 -38.53 0.34 -16.39
N GLU A 111 -38.12 0.98 -17.49
CA GLU A 111 -36.94 0.59 -18.27
C GLU A 111 -35.65 0.85 -17.48
N LEU A 112 -34.75 -0.14 -17.44
CA LEU A 112 -33.43 -0.02 -16.83
C LEU A 112 -32.38 0.21 -17.91
N VAL A 113 -31.68 1.33 -17.81
CA VAL A 113 -30.54 1.68 -18.67
C VAL A 113 -29.26 1.63 -17.84
N THR A 114 -28.29 0.84 -18.29
CA THR A 114 -26.99 0.69 -17.64
C THR A 114 -25.89 1.31 -18.49
N LYS A 115 -25.00 2.09 -17.88
CA LYS A 115 -23.83 2.70 -18.53
C LYS A 115 -22.57 2.40 -17.74
N ASN A 116 -21.56 1.88 -18.41
CA ASN A 116 -20.25 1.60 -17.82
C ASN A 116 -19.25 2.63 -18.31
N GLU A 117 -18.57 3.28 -17.38
CA GLU A 117 -17.53 4.26 -17.68
C GLU A 117 -16.33 4.07 -16.74
N GLU A 118 -15.16 4.34 -17.29
CA GLU A 118 -13.92 4.37 -16.53
C GLU A 118 -13.64 5.81 -16.10
N VAL A 119 -13.54 6.01 -14.79
CA VAL A 119 -13.38 7.32 -14.17
C VAL A 119 -11.96 7.46 -13.63
N TYR A 120 -11.26 8.51 -14.05
CA TYR A 120 -9.98 8.90 -13.46
C TYR A 120 -10.19 9.52 -12.08
N LEU A 121 -9.58 8.92 -11.06
CA LEU A 121 -9.70 9.35 -9.66
C LEU A 121 -8.53 10.22 -9.19
N GLY A 122 -7.45 10.30 -9.96
CA GLY A 122 -6.26 11.08 -9.64
C GLY A 122 -4.96 10.28 -9.69
N ASP A 123 -3.85 10.98 -9.53
CA ASP A 123 -2.52 10.35 -9.43
C ASP A 123 -2.26 9.90 -8.00
N PHE A 124 -1.99 8.62 -7.82
CA PHE A 124 -1.75 8.01 -6.53
C PHE A 124 -0.24 7.80 -6.30
N PRO A 125 0.35 8.35 -5.21
CA PRO A 125 1.76 8.14 -4.90
C PRO A 125 2.10 6.67 -4.71
N LEU A 126 3.14 6.20 -5.39
CA LEU A 126 3.63 4.84 -5.26
C LEU A 126 4.81 4.76 -4.27
N MET A 127 4.89 3.64 -3.56
CA MET A 127 6.00 3.35 -2.67
C MET A 127 7.18 2.73 -3.45
N THR A 128 8.38 3.16 -3.13
CA THR A 128 9.64 2.59 -3.64
C THR A 128 9.93 1.24 -2.97
N GLU A 129 10.90 0.48 -3.50
CA GLU A 129 11.34 -0.78 -2.89
C GLU A 129 11.93 -0.61 -1.47
N THR A 130 12.37 0.60 -1.12
CA THR A 130 12.96 0.93 0.19
C THR A 130 11.91 1.35 1.23
N GLY A 131 10.62 1.37 0.89
CA GLY A 131 9.54 1.76 1.80
C GLY A 131 9.33 3.27 1.91
N THR A 132 9.76 4.03 0.89
CA THR A 132 9.68 5.50 0.85
C THR A 132 8.79 5.98 -0.29
N PHE A 133 8.48 7.28 -0.29
CA PHE A 133 7.71 7.94 -1.35
C PHE A 133 8.50 9.13 -1.89
N ILE A 134 8.35 9.43 -3.17
CA ILE A 134 8.92 10.64 -3.77
C ILE A 134 7.81 11.65 -3.97
N ILE A 135 7.88 12.74 -3.22
CA ILE A 135 6.90 13.82 -3.22
C ILE A 135 7.62 15.12 -3.57
N ASN A 136 7.26 15.71 -4.71
CA ASN A 136 7.90 16.90 -5.28
C ASN A 136 9.43 16.75 -5.35
N GLY A 137 9.89 15.61 -5.85
CA GLY A 137 11.31 15.28 -5.97
C GLY A 137 12.03 14.88 -4.68
N ALA A 138 11.40 15.02 -3.51
CA ALA A 138 12.01 14.69 -2.23
C ALA A 138 11.54 13.33 -1.72
N GLU A 139 12.48 12.53 -1.22
CA GLU A 139 12.18 11.26 -0.56
C GLU A 139 11.55 11.51 0.82
N ARG A 140 10.41 10.87 1.08
CA ARG A 140 9.62 10.99 2.31
C ARG A 140 9.26 9.63 2.85
N VAL A 141 9.14 9.56 4.17
CA VAL A 141 8.71 8.35 4.90
C VAL A 141 7.44 8.68 5.68
N ILE A 142 6.44 7.80 5.57
CA ILE A 142 5.26 7.85 6.44
C ILE A 142 5.59 7.04 7.69
N VAL A 143 5.53 7.70 8.85
CA VAL A 143 5.81 7.04 10.13
C VAL A 143 4.55 6.41 10.70
N SER A 144 4.69 5.20 11.25
CA SER A 144 3.59 4.52 11.94
C SER A 144 3.17 5.32 13.17
N GLN A 145 1.88 5.56 13.31
CA GLN A 145 1.32 6.23 14.48
C GLN A 145 0.97 5.20 15.56
N ILE A 146 1.21 5.55 16.83
CA ILE A 146 0.76 4.75 17.98
C ILE A 146 -0.50 5.42 18.52
N VAL A 147 -1.64 4.79 18.27
CA VAL A 147 -2.95 5.25 18.73
C VAL A 147 -3.59 4.21 19.65
N ARG A 148 -4.51 4.65 20.51
CA ARG A 148 -5.28 3.72 21.35
C ARG A 148 -6.27 2.97 20.47
N SER A 149 -6.39 1.66 20.67
CA SER A 149 -7.41 0.87 19.99
C SER A 149 -8.81 1.35 20.39
N PRO A 150 -9.77 1.39 19.45
CA PRO A 150 -11.16 1.68 19.79
C PRO A 150 -11.70 0.60 20.75
N GLY A 151 -12.45 1.00 21.78
CA GLY A 151 -13.02 0.08 22.75
C GLY A 151 -13.47 0.76 24.06
N ALA A 152 -14.14 -0.01 24.92
CA ALA A 152 -14.48 0.44 26.27
C ALA A 152 -13.23 0.40 27.17
N LEU A 153 -12.96 1.51 27.86
CA LEU A 153 -11.90 1.61 28.86
C LEU A 153 -12.57 1.82 30.22
N PHE A 154 -12.23 0.97 31.19
CA PHE A 154 -12.62 1.16 32.58
C PHE A 154 -11.39 1.70 33.33
N PHE A 155 -11.55 2.85 33.99
CA PHE A 155 -10.52 3.53 34.76
C PHE A 155 -10.96 3.73 36.21
#